data_AF-A0A953W7B3-F1
#
_entry.id   AF-A0A953W7B3-F1
#
_cell.length_a   1.000
_cell.length_b   1.000
_cell.length_c   1.000
_cell.angle_alpha   90.00
_cell.angle_beta   90.00
_cell.angle_gamma   90.00
#
_symmetry.space_group_name_H-M   'P 1'
#
loop_
_entity.id
_entity.type
_entity.pdbx_description
1 polymer ?
#
loop_
_entity_poly.entity_id
_entity_poly.type
_entity_poly.pdbx_seq_one_letter_code
_entity_poly.pdbx_strand_id
1 'polypeptide(L)'
;MTPAYRAHDDRLLDLLGEVAAVPYKNPVWRVVRDGRSPTDGSRGAGRWNPADLSVLYCSEAADGALSEIHFHLSRGQPVFPSRIRHNLWALDVSLGRTLRLVDFDQLERLGVEKGRYRELLYGRTQEVGAAAAFLGFDGLVSPSARYDCANLVVFLDNAAPAAVAGIDSAPVDWRAWIAGRP
;
A
#
# COMPACT_ATOMS: atom_id res chain seq x y z
N MET A 1 17.93 -18.25 -16.88
CA MET A 1 18.14 -16.83 -16.52
C MET A 1 17.91 -16.71 -15.04
N THR A 2 18.98 -16.55 -14.27
CA THR A 2 18.91 -16.22 -12.84
C THR A 2 18.33 -14.79 -12.74
N PRO A 3 17.34 -14.51 -11.88
CA PRO A 3 16.91 -13.14 -11.67
C PRO A 3 18.13 -12.35 -11.18
N ALA A 4 18.42 -11.22 -11.84
CA ALA A 4 19.46 -10.32 -11.37
C ALA A 4 19.03 -9.82 -9.99
N TYR A 5 19.66 -10.33 -8.93
CA TYR A 5 19.45 -9.83 -7.58
C TYR A 5 19.86 -8.37 -7.60
N ARG A 6 18.89 -7.45 -7.53
CA ARG A 6 19.20 -6.04 -7.39
C ARG A 6 19.79 -5.89 -5.99
N ALA A 7 21.08 -5.61 -5.92
CA ALA A 7 21.72 -5.28 -4.65
C ALA A 7 20.97 -4.10 -4.04
N HIS A 8 20.54 -4.24 -2.79
CA HIS A 8 20.00 -3.14 -2.02
C HIS A 8 21.14 -2.18 -1.64
N ASP A 9 20.82 -0.89 -1.53
CA ASP A 9 21.75 0.12 -1.04
C ASP A 9 22.07 -0.15 0.44
N ASP A 10 23.32 -0.45 0.76
CA ASP A 10 23.78 -0.77 2.12
C ASP A 10 23.40 0.34 3.12
N ARG A 11 23.48 1.62 2.70
CA ARG A 11 23.12 2.75 3.58
C ARG A 11 21.63 2.76 3.89
N LEU A 12 20.79 2.37 2.93
CA LEU A 12 19.36 2.25 3.15
C LEU A 12 19.04 1.07 4.08
N LEU A 13 19.76 -0.05 3.94
CA LEU A 13 19.62 -1.19 4.83
C LEU A 13 20.00 -0.83 6.27
N ASP A 14 21.12 -0.15 6.47
CA ASP A 14 21.57 0.30 7.80
C ASP A 14 20.51 1.21 8.45
N LEU A 15 20.05 2.24 7.71
CA LEU A 15 19.03 3.17 8.20
C LEU A 15 17.72 2.47 8.57
N LEU A 16 17.27 1.50 7.77
CA LEU A 16 16.05 0.75 8.05
C LEU A 16 16.24 -0.28 9.18
N GLY A 17 17.44 -0.86 9.30
CA GLY A 17 17.79 -1.81 10.36
C GLY A 17 17.81 -1.17 11.75
N GLU A 18 18.06 0.14 11.82
CA GLU A 18 17.95 0.93 13.05
C GLU A 18 16.49 1.23 13.47
N VAL A 19 15.53 1.13 12.54
CA VAL A 19 14.12 1.39 12.85
C VAL A 19 13.51 0.19 13.55
N ALA A 20 13.06 0.39 14.79
CA ALA A 20 12.36 -0.64 15.55
C ALA A 20 11.07 -1.08 14.83
N ALA A 21 10.95 -2.39 14.59
CA ALA A 21 9.72 -2.98 14.12
C ALA A 21 8.64 -2.92 15.20
N VAL A 22 7.42 -2.59 14.80
CA VAL A 22 6.25 -2.56 15.69
C VAL A 22 5.22 -3.59 15.23
N PRO A 23 4.56 -4.32 16.15
CA PRO A 23 3.40 -5.11 15.79
C PRO A 23 2.27 -4.21 15.26
N TYR A 24 1.48 -4.72 14.32
CA TYR A 24 0.31 -4.03 13.79
C TYR A 24 -0.91 -4.92 13.89
N LYS A 25 -1.98 -4.43 14.53
CA LYS A 25 -3.25 -5.13 14.59
C LYS A 25 -4.42 -4.17 14.59
N ASN A 26 -4.99 -3.91 13.41
CA ASN A 26 -6.14 -3.03 13.22
C ASN A 26 -6.89 -3.41 11.93
N PRO A 27 -8.19 -3.09 11.84
CA PRO A 27 -8.91 -3.19 10.58
C PRO A 27 -8.36 -2.19 9.56
N VAL A 28 -8.28 -2.61 8.30
CA VAL A 28 -7.90 -1.76 7.16
C VAL A 28 -8.87 -1.94 6.01
N TRP A 29 -8.85 -1.01 5.06
CA TRP A 29 -9.76 -0.98 3.93
C TRP A 29 -9.02 -1.16 2.62
N ARG A 30 -9.62 -1.95 1.72
CA ARG A 30 -9.11 -2.18 0.37
C ARG A 30 -10.26 -2.19 -0.63
N VAL A 31 -10.10 -1.46 -1.72
CA VAL A 31 -11.04 -1.49 -2.84
C VAL A 31 -10.56 -2.50 -3.88
N VAL A 32 -11.45 -3.40 -4.28
CA VAL A 32 -11.14 -4.53 -5.13
C VAL A 32 -12.18 -4.60 -6.24
N ARG A 33 -11.75 -4.88 -7.47
CA ARG A 33 -12.68 -5.13 -8.58
C ARG A 33 -13.47 -6.42 -8.34
N ASP A 34 -14.75 -6.41 -8.69
CA ASP A 34 -15.60 -7.62 -8.66
C ASP A 34 -14.90 -8.83 -9.31
N GLY A 35 -15.00 -9.98 -8.63
CA GLY A 35 -14.41 -11.25 -9.08
C GLY A 35 -12.93 -11.45 -8.73
N ARG A 36 -12.31 -10.57 -7.94
CA ARG A 36 -10.97 -10.78 -7.36
C ARG A 36 -11.04 -10.98 -5.85
N SER A 37 -10.12 -11.77 -5.31
CA SER A 37 -9.99 -11.90 -3.85
C SER A 37 -9.39 -10.62 -3.26
N PRO A 38 -9.88 -10.16 -2.09
CA PRO A 38 -9.30 -9.01 -1.41
C PRO A 38 -7.96 -9.30 -0.75
N THR A 39 -7.51 -10.55 -0.73
CA THR A 39 -6.20 -10.99 -0.24
C THR A 39 -5.22 -11.32 -1.36
N ASP A 40 -5.63 -11.20 -2.64
CA ASP A 40 -4.70 -11.36 -3.77
C ASP A 40 -3.74 -10.18 -3.86
N GLY A 41 -2.45 -10.48 -4.05
CA GLY A 41 -1.40 -9.49 -4.25
C GLY A 41 -1.69 -8.52 -5.40
N SER A 42 -1.20 -7.29 -5.27
CA SER A 42 -1.26 -6.30 -6.34
C SER A 42 -0.48 -6.79 -7.56
N ARG A 43 -0.96 -6.44 -8.76
CA ARG A 43 -0.28 -6.79 -10.01
C ARG A 43 0.67 -5.67 -10.42
N GLY A 44 1.95 -6.00 -10.62
CA GLY A 44 2.97 -5.08 -11.09
C GLY A 44 3.50 -4.15 -10.00
N ALA A 45 4.30 -3.17 -10.42
CA ALA A 45 4.92 -2.20 -9.52
C ALA A 45 3.90 -1.17 -9.00
N GLY A 46 4.06 -0.79 -7.75
CA GLY A 46 3.29 0.25 -7.08
C GLY A 46 4.20 1.30 -6.47
N ARG A 47 3.70 2.10 -5.52
CA ARG A 47 4.49 3.12 -4.84
C ARG A 47 5.61 2.50 -4.00
N TRP A 48 5.29 1.46 -3.25
CA TRP A 48 6.15 0.83 -2.23
C TRP A 48 6.63 -0.57 -2.64
N ASN A 49 6.45 -0.97 -3.91
CA ASN A 49 6.93 -2.26 -4.40
C ASN A 49 7.41 -2.16 -5.85
N PRO A 50 8.57 -2.76 -6.18
CA PRO A 50 8.88 -3.13 -7.55
C PRO A 50 7.95 -4.25 -8.04
N ALA A 51 7.98 -4.55 -9.34
CA ALA A 51 7.01 -5.46 -9.97
C ALA A 51 7.12 -6.93 -9.54
N ASP A 52 8.26 -7.32 -9.00
CA ASP A 52 8.58 -8.65 -8.50
C ASP A 52 8.26 -8.83 -7.01
N LEU A 53 7.96 -7.75 -6.28
CA LEU A 53 7.58 -7.81 -4.87
C LEU A 53 6.05 -7.86 -4.73
N SER A 54 5.56 -8.98 -4.18
CA SER A 54 4.14 -9.23 -3.96
C SER A 54 3.63 -8.52 -2.71
N VAL A 55 2.68 -7.60 -2.86
CA VAL A 55 2.15 -6.79 -1.75
C VAL A 55 0.63 -6.65 -1.78
N LEU A 56 0.03 -6.33 -0.63
CA LEU A 56 -1.31 -5.77 -0.54
C LEU A 56 -1.22 -4.29 -0.19
N TYR A 57 -2.00 -3.47 -0.90
CA TYR A 57 -2.20 -2.06 -0.54
C TYR A 57 -3.55 -1.89 0.14
N CYS A 58 -3.51 -1.34 1.34
CA CYS A 58 -4.66 -1.04 2.17
C CYS A 58 -4.56 0.40 2.71
N SER A 59 -5.68 0.93 3.16
CA SER A 59 -5.81 2.23 3.83
C SER A 59 -6.31 2.02 5.26
N GLU A 60 -5.87 2.84 6.21
CA GLU A 60 -6.43 2.88 7.57
C GLU A 60 -7.80 3.58 7.63
N ALA A 61 -8.29 4.10 6.50
CA ALA A 61 -9.63 4.67 6.36
C ALA A 61 -10.32 4.19 5.08
N ALA A 62 -11.63 3.95 5.16
CA ALA A 62 -12.49 3.61 4.02
C ALA A 62 -12.35 4.63 2.87
N ASP A 63 -12.50 5.92 3.19
CA ASP A 63 -12.37 7.01 2.22
C ASP A 63 -10.97 7.15 1.64
N GLY A 64 -9.95 6.73 2.39
CA GLY A 64 -8.58 6.66 1.86
C GLY A 64 -8.43 5.61 0.77
N ALA A 65 -9.02 4.42 0.95
CA ALA A 65 -9.01 3.37 -0.07
C ALA A 65 -9.80 3.77 -1.33
N LEU A 66 -10.95 4.43 -1.13
CA LEU A 66 -11.77 4.96 -2.22
C LEU A 66 -11.04 6.08 -2.98
N SER A 67 -10.37 6.99 -2.26
CA SER A 67 -9.61 8.10 -2.84
C SER A 67 -8.44 7.62 -3.71
N GLU A 68 -7.72 6.57 -3.29
CA GLU A 68 -6.64 5.97 -4.09
C GLU A 68 -7.18 5.39 -5.40
N ILE A 69 -8.22 4.54 -5.34
CA ILE A 69 -8.78 3.93 -6.56
C ILE A 69 -9.45 4.97 -7.47
N HIS A 70 -10.19 5.94 -6.91
CA HIS A 70 -10.75 7.03 -7.69
C HIS A 70 -9.66 7.78 -8.45
N PHE A 71 -8.55 8.16 -7.80
CA PHE A 71 -7.42 8.81 -8.45
C PHE A 71 -6.87 8.00 -9.64
N HIS A 72 -6.74 6.68 -9.49
CA HIS A 72 -6.29 5.81 -10.60
C HIS A 72 -7.31 5.74 -11.74
N LEU A 73 -8.61 5.63 -11.44
CA LEU A 73 -9.67 5.56 -12.44
C LEU A 73 -9.81 6.87 -13.24
N SER A 74 -9.71 8.02 -12.57
CA SER A 74 -9.84 9.35 -13.20
C SER A 74 -8.67 9.70 -14.13
N ARG A 75 -7.54 8.98 -14.05
CA ARG A 75 -6.37 9.19 -14.91
C ARG A 75 -6.43 8.43 -16.23
N GLY A 76 -7.18 7.32 -16.27
CA GLY A 76 -7.14 6.37 -17.38
C GLY A 76 -8.03 6.73 -18.57
N GLN A 77 -9.11 7.49 -18.35
CA GLN A 77 -10.10 7.86 -19.37
C GLN A 77 -10.80 9.18 -18.99
N PRO A 78 -11.27 9.99 -19.97
CA PRO A 78 -12.07 11.18 -19.70
C PRO A 78 -13.42 10.88 -19.04
N VAL A 79 -13.91 9.65 -19.19
CA VAL A 79 -15.20 9.18 -18.68
C VAL A 79 -14.96 8.12 -17.61
N PHE A 80 -15.55 8.34 -16.43
CA PHE A 80 -15.45 7.38 -15.33
C PHE A 80 -16.07 6.03 -15.74
N PRO A 81 -15.36 4.90 -15.58
CA PRO A 81 -15.81 3.62 -16.09
C PRO A 81 -17.10 3.15 -15.40
N SER A 82 -18.20 3.06 -16.16
CA SER A 82 -19.54 2.75 -15.64
C SER A 82 -19.85 1.25 -15.49
N ARG A 83 -19.07 0.37 -16.15
CA ARG A 83 -19.29 -1.09 -16.11
C ARG A 83 -18.39 -1.82 -15.11
N ILE A 84 -17.32 -1.18 -14.63
CA ILE A 84 -16.39 -1.81 -13.70
C ILE A 84 -16.93 -1.65 -12.28
N ARG A 85 -17.37 -2.76 -11.71
CA ARG A 85 -17.83 -2.82 -10.33
C ARG A 85 -16.66 -3.08 -9.39
N HIS A 86 -16.73 -2.43 -8.23
CA HIS A 86 -15.75 -2.56 -7.17
C HIS A 86 -16.48 -2.78 -5.86
N ASN A 87 -15.87 -3.55 -4.96
CA ASN A 87 -16.28 -3.65 -3.57
C ASN A 87 -15.21 -3.01 -2.69
N LEU A 88 -15.66 -2.29 -1.67
CA LEU A 88 -14.85 -1.87 -0.56
C LEU A 88 -14.87 -2.98 0.48
N TRP A 89 -13.69 -3.53 0.79
CA TRP A 89 -13.52 -4.56 1.80
C TRP A 89 -12.95 -3.97 3.08
N ALA A 90 -13.51 -4.38 4.21
CA ALA A 90 -12.84 -4.31 5.50
C ALA A 90 -12.04 -5.60 5.71
N LEU A 91 -10.78 -5.46 6.08
CA LEU A 91 -9.84 -6.55 6.30
C LEU A 91 -9.37 -6.53 7.76
N ASP A 92 -9.36 -7.69 8.40
CA ASP A 92 -8.63 -7.88 9.67
C ASP A 92 -7.17 -8.13 9.33
N VAL A 93 -6.27 -7.42 10.00
CA VAL A 93 -4.83 -7.54 9.77
C VAL A 93 -4.09 -7.68 11.09
N SER A 94 -3.20 -8.67 11.16
CA SER A 94 -2.32 -8.92 12.30
C SER A 94 -0.91 -9.25 11.81
N LEU A 95 0.01 -8.32 12.03
CA LEU A 95 1.41 -8.39 11.61
C LEU A 95 2.33 -8.26 12.83
N GLY A 96 3.48 -8.94 12.78
CA GLY A 96 4.43 -8.98 13.88
C GLY A 96 5.57 -7.96 13.76
N ARG A 97 6.03 -7.67 12.54
CA ARG A 97 7.20 -6.82 12.28
C ARG A 97 6.88 -5.77 11.21
N THR A 98 6.10 -4.76 11.59
CA THR A 98 5.71 -3.68 10.69
C THR A 98 6.66 -2.49 10.83
N LEU A 99 7.13 -1.97 9.70
CA LEU A 99 7.88 -0.72 9.62
C LEU A 99 6.89 0.45 9.64
N ARG A 100 7.03 1.40 10.58
CA ARG A 100 6.11 2.53 10.70
C ARG A 100 6.82 3.83 10.34
N LEU A 101 6.54 4.36 9.14
CA LEU A 101 7.09 5.61 8.60
C LEU A 101 5.97 6.64 8.46
N VAL A 102 5.37 7.09 9.57
CA VAL A 102 4.20 8.00 9.54
C VAL A 102 4.55 9.48 9.59
N ASP A 103 5.83 9.80 9.79
CA ASP A 103 6.35 11.16 9.78
C ASP A 103 7.13 11.42 8.49
N PHE A 104 6.91 12.59 7.88
CA PHE A 104 7.66 12.99 6.69
C PHE A 104 9.16 13.17 6.99
N ASP A 105 9.53 13.54 8.22
CA ASP A 105 10.94 13.65 8.60
C ASP A 105 11.66 12.29 8.52
N GLN A 106 10.96 11.19 8.84
CA GLN A 106 11.49 9.83 8.68
C GLN A 106 11.65 9.47 7.20
N LEU A 107 10.67 9.84 6.37
CA LEU A 107 10.72 9.62 4.93
C LEU A 107 11.88 10.38 4.28
N GLU A 108 12.09 11.63 4.66
CA GLU A 108 13.19 12.47 4.14
C GLU A 108 14.57 11.92 4.51
N ARG A 109 14.75 11.37 5.71
CA ARG A 109 15.99 10.66 6.10
C ARG A 109 16.28 9.44 5.23
N LEU A 110 15.23 8.80 4.71
CA LEU A 110 15.34 7.70 3.75
C LEU A 110 15.49 8.19 2.31
N GLY A 111 15.58 9.51 2.07
CA GLY A 111 15.73 10.11 0.74
C GLY A 111 14.41 10.28 -0.03
N VAL A 112 13.26 10.12 0.61
CA VAL A 112 11.94 10.35 -0.01
C VAL A 112 11.64 11.85 -0.01
N GLU A 113 11.56 12.44 -1.20
CA GLU A 113 11.29 13.87 -1.36
C GLU A 113 9.80 14.19 -1.20
N LYS A 114 9.46 15.05 -0.24
CA LYS A 114 8.07 15.46 0.03
C LYS A 114 7.35 16.02 -1.19
N GLY A 115 8.02 16.84 -2.00
CA GLY A 115 7.45 17.44 -3.22
C GLY A 115 7.07 16.42 -4.30
N ARG A 116 7.73 15.26 -4.29
CA ARG A 116 7.54 14.17 -5.26
C ARG A 116 6.69 13.02 -4.71
N TYR A 117 6.38 13.05 -3.42
CA TYR A 117 5.63 11.99 -2.75
C TYR A 117 4.27 11.70 -3.40
N ARG A 118 3.66 12.67 -4.10
CA ARG A 118 2.39 12.48 -4.80
C ARG A 118 2.53 11.84 -6.18
N GLU A 119 3.73 11.67 -6.72
CA GLU A 119 3.99 10.96 -7.99
C GLU A 119 3.46 9.52 -7.94
N LEU A 120 3.11 8.92 -9.08
CA LEU A 120 2.50 7.58 -9.12
C LEU A 120 3.50 6.47 -8.80
N LEU A 121 4.64 6.49 -9.48
CA LEU A 121 5.76 5.58 -9.28
C LEU A 121 6.94 6.43 -8.88
N TYR A 122 7.33 6.33 -7.62
CA TYR A 122 8.52 7.00 -7.13
C TYR A 122 9.54 5.92 -6.79
N GLY A 123 10.63 5.87 -7.58
CA GLY A 123 11.63 4.81 -7.45
C GLY A 123 12.15 4.67 -6.02
N ARG A 124 12.32 5.79 -5.31
CA ARG A 124 12.84 5.76 -3.95
C ARG A 124 11.90 5.07 -2.95
N THR A 125 10.59 5.24 -3.05
CA THR A 125 9.65 4.51 -2.18
C THR A 125 9.62 3.02 -2.52
N GLN A 126 9.84 2.64 -3.79
CA GLN A 126 9.97 1.22 -4.16
C GLN A 126 11.24 0.60 -3.58
N GLU A 127 12.37 1.32 -3.61
CA GLU A 127 13.62 0.90 -2.99
C GLU A 127 13.45 0.70 -1.48
N VAL A 128 12.81 1.64 -0.79
CA VAL A 128 12.51 1.54 0.65
C VAL A 128 11.63 0.33 0.95
N GLY A 129 10.55 0.13 0.19
CA GLY A 129 9.66 -1.02 0.42
C GLY A 129 10.35 -2.36 0.14
N ALA A 130 11.18 -2.44 -0.91
CA ALA A 130 11.95 -3.64 -1.21
C ALA A 130 13.02 -3.92 -0.13
N ALA A 131 13.71 -2.89 0.37
CA ALA A 131 14.67 -3.02 1.45
C ALA A 131 14.01 -3.43 2.77
N ALA A 132 12.83 -2.89 3.08
CA ALA A 132 12.03 -3.32 4.25
C ALA A 132 11.61 -4.79 4.14
N ALA A 133 11.11 -5.23 2.98
CA ALA A 133 10.81 -6.64 2.76
C ALA A 133 12.07 -7.52 2.90
N PHE A 134 13.21 -7.09 2.36
CA PHE A 134 14.48 -7.81 2.50
C PHE A 134 14.95 -7.96 3.95
N LEU A 135 14.74 -6.93 4.80
CA LEU A 135 15.04 -6.97 6.23
C LEU A 135 14.03 -7.77 7.08
N GLY A 136 13.06 -8.43 6.43
CA GLY A 136 12.09 -9.30 7.10
C GLY A 136 10.98 -8.54 7.83
N PHE A 137 10.67 -7.32 7.41
CA PHE A 137 9.41 -6.68 7.81
C PHE A 137 8.25 -7.34 7.07
N ASP A 138 7.12 -7.56 7.75
CA ASP A 138 5.89 -8.14 7.18
C ASP A 138 4.88 -7.08 6.76
N GLY A 139 5.11 -5.82 7.12
CA GLY A 139 4.36 -4.68 6.61
C GLY A 139 5.09 -3.35 6.69
N LEU A 140 4.50 -2.35 6.05
CA LEU A 140 4.94 -0.97 6.06
C LEU A 140 3.73 -0.04 6.18
N VAL A 141 3.72 0.82 7.20
CA VAL A 141 2.76 1.92 7.34
C VAL A 141 3.40 3.21 6.85
N SER A 142 2.67 3.95 6.01
CA SER A 142 3.11 5.23 5.42
C SER A 142 1.96 6.22 5.29
N PRO A 143 2.19 7.55 5.23
CA PRO A 143 1.15 8.53 4.95
C PRO A 143 0.48 8.25 3.61
N SER A 144 -0.83 8.39 3.55
CA SER A 144 -1.54 8.37 2.27
C SER A 144 -1.14 9.58 1.44
N ALA A 145 -0.94 9.36 0.13
CA ALA A 145 -0.65 10.46 -0.79
C ALA A 145 -1.94 11.14 -1.30
N ARG A 146 -3.12 10.66 -0.88
CA ARG A 146 -4.43 11.01 -1.46
C ARG A 146 -5.46 11.44 -0.44
N TYR A 147 -5.33 11.01 0.80
CA TYR A 147 -6.30 11.27 1.87
C TYR A 147 -5.58 11.52 3.20
N ASP A 148 -6.24 12.15 4.17
CA ASP A 148 -5.67 12.39 5.49
C ASP A 148 -5.78 11.14 6.37
N CYS A 149 -4.97 10.13 6.04
CA CYS A 149 -4.85 8.88 6.77
C CYS A 149 -3.49 8.23 6.51
N ALA A 150 -3.19 7.11 7.18
CA ALA A 150 -2.10 6.24 6.78
C ALA A 150 -2.59 5.13 5.83
N ASN A 151 -1.65 4.59 5.06
CA ASN A 151 -1.80 3.39 4.26
C ASN A 151 -0.93 2.28 4.86
N LEU A 152 -1.41 1.05 4.73
CA LEU A 152 -0.68 -0.16 5.07
C LEU A 152 -0.32 -0.92 3.80
N VAL A 153 0.96 -1.28 3.67
CA VAL A 153 1.48 -2.20 2.66
C VAL A 153 1.81 -3.51 3.38
N VAL A 154 1.20 -4.62 2.98
CA VAL A 154 1.51 -5.95 3.53
C VAL A 154 2.47 -6.65 2.56
N PHE A 155 3.62 -7.12 3.05
CA PHE A 155 4.58 -7.88 2.25
C PHE A 155 4.20 -9.36 2.29
N LEU A 156 3.58 -9.87 1.21
CA LEU A 156 2.92 -11.17 1.22
C LEU A 156 3.88 -12.36 1.41
N ASP A 157 5.15 -12.19 1.00
CA ASP A 157 6.16 -13.25 1.14
C ASP A 157 6.68 -13.36 2.59
N ASN A 158 6.51 -12.30 3.40
CA ASN A 158 6.96 -12.25 4.79
C ASN A 158 5.82 -12.40 5.80
N ALA A 159 4.60 -12.01 5.40
CA ALA A 159 3.42 -12.13 6.24
C ALA A 159 2.96 -13.59 6.36
N ALA A 160 2.46 -13.97 7.54
CA ALA A 160 1.83 -15.28 7.70
C ALA A 160 0.57 -15.38 6.79
N PRO A 161 0.24 -16.56 6.23
CA PRO A 161 -0.94 -16.70 5.36
C PRO A 161 -2.27 -16.25 6.01
N ALA A 162 -2.39 -16.37 7.34
CA ALA A 162 -3.55 -15.94 8.11
C ALA A 162 -3.46 -14.50 8.64
N ALA A 163 -2.41 -13.75 8.28
CA ALA A 163 -2.19 -12.39 8.75
C ALA A 163 -3.23 -11.39 8.21
N VAL A 164 -3.91 -11.73 7.11
CA VAL A 164 -4.93 -10.88 6.49
C VAL A 164 -6.17 -11.70 6.16
N ALA A 165 -7.33 -11.27 6.65
CA ALA A 165 -8.61 -11.91 6.38
C ALA A 165 -9.67 -10.87 5.99
N GLY A 166 -10.50 -11.19 5.00
CA GLY A 166 -11.68 -10.38 4.68
C GLY A 166 -12.74 -10.54 5.75
N ILE A 167 -13.23 -9.43 6.29
CA ILE A 167 -14.31 -9.41 7.30
C ILE A 167 -15.65 -9.18 6.61
N ASP A 168 -15.75 -8.10 5.85
CA ASP A 168 -17.00 -7.63 5.24
C ASP A 168 -16.69 -6.87 3.93
N SER A 169 -17.69 -6.76 3.07
CA SER A 169 -17.59 -6.02 1.84
C SER A 169 -18.90 -5.36 1.44
N ALA A 170 -18.81 -4.15 0.90
CA ALA A 170 -19.93 -3.45 0.31
C ALA A 170 -19.61 -3.00 -1.13
N PRO A 171 -20.58 -3.05 -2.06
CA PRO A 171 -20.39 -2.48 -3.39
C PRO A 171 -20.16 -0.97 -3.31
N VAL A 172 -19.23 -0.48 -4.11
CA VAL A 172 -18.92 0.95 -4.17
C VAL A 172 -19.86 1.65 -5.13
N ASP A 173 -20.69 2.56 -4.61
CA ASP A 173 -21.37 3.56 -5.43
C ASP A 173 -20.45 4.77 -5.62
N TRP A 174 -19.68 4.74 -6.71
CA TRP A 174 -18.77 5.82 -7.04
C TRP A 174 -19.49 7.16 -7.26
N ARG A 175 -20.73 7.16 -7.77
CA ARG A 175 -21.45 8.42 -8.01
C ARG A 175 -21.87 9.06 -6.69
N ALA A 176 -22.46 8.26 -5.79
CA ALA A 176 -22.85 8.72 -4.47
C ALA A 176 -21.63 9.19 -3.67
N TRP A 177 -20.54 8.42 -3.69
CA TRP A 177 -19.31 8.78 -2.96
C TRP A 177 -18.67 10.06 -3.50
N ILE A 178 -18.55 10.23 -4.82
CA ILE A 178 -18.00 11.47 -5.41
C ILE A 178 -18.84 12.69 -5.02
N ALA A 179 -20.17 12.55 -4.98
CA ALA A 179 -21.08 13.65 -4.65
C ALA A 179 -21.04 14.03 -3.15
N GLY A 180 -20.71 13.08 -2.26
CA GLY A 180 -20.67 13.26 -0.81
C GLY A 180 -19.27 13.29 -0.21
N ARG A 181 -18.22 13.37 -1.05
CA ARG A 181 -16.82 13.34 -0.63
C ARG A 181 -16.55 14.45 0.42
N PRO A 182 -15.84 14.13 1.53
CA PRO A 182 -15.32 15.13 2.46
C PRO A 182 -14.19 16.00 1.87
#